data_AF-F6TZI7-F1
#
_entry.id   AF-F6TZI7-F1
#
_cell.length_a   1.000
_cell.length_b   1.000
_cell.length_c   1.000
_cell.angle_alpha   90.00
_cell.angle_beta   90.00
_cell.angle_gamma   90.00
#
_symmetry.space_group_name_H-M   'P 1'
#
loop_
_entity.id
_entity.type
_entity.pdbx_description
1 polymer ?
#
loop_
_entity_poly.entity_id
_entity_poly.type
_entity_poly.pdbx_seq_one_letter_code
_entity_poly.pdbx_strand_id
1 'polypeptide(L)'
;MEVQEEDPKGEEEEEEKSEKIASWLKKIFGDQPIPKYEMNPRTTDILYHLSECNRVRDRDTSLVIEDLKQKAREYESEARYLQDLLLESVNLSFTSLSSIGSSYLNALVDIALVLETKDTSLASFIPAVNSLTADLFRTKSRNEEMEHELSKLGKNLTATLMLEKCLREDLKKAELHLSMEKAKVDSRISNMDFLKAKSDDLRLRIKIAEEQLSARGMDASLSHQSLLTLSEKLAELKQQTAPLKKRLESYLDLMPNPSLAQVKIEEAKRELNSVDAELTMKVDMMELLPDQNTRVEQPGSHDVSFYSTKSVSGEQISGNKFK
;
A
#
# COMPACT_ATOMS: atom_id res chain seq x y z
N MET A 1 41.49 -37.05 61.86
CA MET A 1 41.68 -38.39 61.25
C MET A 1 40.43 -39.17 61.62
N GLU A 2 39.33 -38.86 60.94
CA GLU A 2 38.06 -39.54 61.15
C GLU A 2 38.09 -40.82 60.31
N VAL A 3 38.04 -41.95 61.01
CA VAL A 3 37.83 -43.25 60.39
C VAL A 3 36.32 -43.34 60.16
N GLN A 4 35.89 -43.37 58.90
CA GLN A 4 34.52 -43.69 58.57
C GLN A 4 34.32 -45.19 58.83
N GLU A 5 33.40 -45.49 59.74
CA GLU A 5 32.98 -46.84 60.08
C GLU A 5 31.97 -47.26 58.99
N GLU A 6 32.44 -47.98 57.96
CA GLU A 6 31.58 -48.50 56.90
C GLU A 6 30.65 -49.57 57.47
N ASP A 7 29.35 -49.45 57.18
CA ASP A 7 28.28 -50.24 57.79
C ASP A 7 28.19 -51.61 57.10
N PRO A 8 28.67 -52.72 57.72
CA PRO A 8 28.86 -54.00 57.05
C PRO A 8 27.56 -54.64 56.58
N LYS A 9 26.41 -54.15 57.07
CA LYS A 9 25.09 -54.65 56.69
C LYS A 9 24.66 -54.17 55.29
N GLY A 10 25.17 -53.02 54.83
CA GLY A 10 24.86 -52.50 53.49
C GLY A 10 25.54 -53.29 52.37
N GLU A 11 26.70 -53.86 52.63
CA GLU A 11 27.47 -54.63 51.64
C GLU A 11 26.84 -56.01 51.38
N GLU A 12 26.43 -56.73 52.45
CA GLU A 12 25.71 -58.01 52.32
C GLU A 12 24.41 -57.89 51.50
N GLU A 13 23.65 -56.79 51.68
CA GLU A 13 22.40 -56.55 50.93
C GLU A 13 22.64 -56.24 49.44
N GLU A 14 23.74 -55.56 49.07
CA GLU A 14 24.10 -55.30 47.67
C GLU A 14 24.71 -56.53 46.97
N GLU A 15 25.45 -57.38 47.69
CA GLU A 15 25.94 -58.66 47.18
C GLU A 15 24.76 -59.61 46.88
N GLU A 16 23.79 -59.74 47.80
CA GLU A 16 22.59 -60.56 47.59
C GLU A 16 21.74 -60.10 46.40
N LYS A 17 21.58 -58.77 46.19
CA LYS A 17 20.94 -58.21 44.99
C LYS A 17 21.71 -58.59 43.73
N SER A 18 23.04 -58.49 43.76
CA SER A 18 23.92 -58.78 42.63
C SER A 18 23.84 -60.24 42.19
N GLU A 19 23.80 -61.20 43.13
CA GLU A 19 23.59 -62.61 42.82
C GLU A 19 22.20 -62.91 42.23
N LYS A 20 21.15 -62.28 42.76
CA LYS A 20 19.78 -62.39 42.23
C LYS A 20 19.69 -61.84 40.80
N ILE A 21 20.33 -60.71 40.51
CA ILE A 21 20.44 -60.15 39.15
C ILE A 21 21.22 -61.11 38.22
N ALA A 22 22.37 -61.62 38.66
CA ALA A 22 23.20 -62.50 37.83
C ALA A 22 22.48 -63.81 37.47
N SER A 23 21.80 -64.44 38.44
CA SER A 23 21.00 -65.64 38.22
C SER A 23 19.76 -65.39 37.35
N TRP A 24 19.08 -64.26 37.54
CA TRP A 24 17.97 -63.82 36.68
C TRP A 24 18.42 -63.56 35.23
N LEU A 25 19.50 -62.80 35.02
CA LEU A 25 20.06 -62.56 33.69
C LEU A 25 20.45 -63.88 33.00
N LYS A 26 21.10 -64.80 33.73
CA LYS A 26 21.40 -66.14 33.20
C LYS A 26 20.14 -66.92 32.79
N LYS A 27 19.05 -66.81 33.55
CA LYS A 27 17.75 -67.42 33.19
C LYS A 27 17.15 -66.80 31.92
N ILE A 28 17.22 -65.48 31.77
CA ILE A 28 16.64 -64.75 30.63
C ILE A 28 17.44 -64.96 29.34
N PHE A 29 18.77 -64.93 29.40
CA PHE A 29 19.63 -65.10 28.22
C PHE A 29 19.92 -66.56 27.87
N GLY A 30 19.78 -67.50 28.82
CA GLY A 30 20.00 -68.93 28.60
C GLY A 30 21.45 -69.21 28.18
N ASP A 31 21.63 -69.75 26.97
CA ASP A 31 22.94 -70.01 26.38
C ASP A 31 23.55 -68.79 25.65
N GLN A 32 22.82 -67.67 25.54
CA GLN A 32 23.33 -66.45 24.91
C GLN A 32 24.25 -65.66 25.86
N PRO A 33 25.30 -64.99 25.34
CA PRO A 33 26.16 -64.15 26.16
C PRO A 33 25.39 -62.94 26.68
N ILE A 34 25.39 -62.75 28.01
CA ILE A 34 24.79 -61.59 28.67
C ILE A 34 25.51 -60.31 28.19
N PRO A 35 24.79 -59.29 27.67
CA PRO A 35 25.38 -58.01 27.28
C PRO A 35 26.13 -57.34 28.44
N LYS A 36 27.25 -56.69 28.14
CA LYS A 36 27.99 -55.90 29.14
C LYS A 36 27.13 -54.72 29.61
N TYR A 37 26.97 -54.59 30.93
CA TYR A 37 26.27 -53.47 31.57
C TYR A 37 27.17 -52.83 32.63
N GLU A 38 26.83 -51.61 33.04
CA GLU A 38 27.57 -50.86 34.05
C GLU A 38 27.03 -51.18 35.44
N MET A 39 27.86 -51.80 36.29
CA MET A 39 27.53 -52.11 37.68
C MET A 39 27.68 -50.86 38.56
N ASN A 40 26.68 -49.98 38.55
CA ASN A 40 26.56 -48.86 39.48
C ASN A 40 25.27 -49.04 40.33
N PRO A 41 25.16 -48.44 41.53
CA PRO A 41 24.04 -48.69 42.44
C PRO A 41 22.66 -48.44 41.82
N ARG A 42 22.55 -47.45 40.93
CA ARG A 42 21.31 -47.15 40.18
C ARG A 42 20.98 -48.25 39.18
N THR A 43 21.96 -48.78 38.45
CA THR A 43 21.76 -49.91 37.54
C THR A 43 21.42 -51.19 38.30
N THR A 44 22.11 -51.47 39.42
CA THR A 44 21.82 -52.62 40.28
C THR A 44 20.39 -52.57 40.79
N ASP A 45 19.94 -51.45 41.35
CA ASP A 45 18.57 -51.27 41.84
C ASP A 45 17.51 -51.43 40.73
N ILE A 46 17.74 -50.83 39.55
CA ILE A 46 16.86 -50.98 38.38
C ILE A 46 16.77 -52.44 37.92
N LEU A 47 17.91 -53.15 37.82
CA LEU A 47 17.95 -54.55 37.41
C LEU A 47 17.32 -55.47 38.47
N TYR A 48 17.53 -55.17 39.75
CA TYR A 48 16.91 -55.89 40.86
C TYR A 48 15.38 -55.75 40.82
N HIS A 49 14.86 -54.52 40.74
CA HIS A 49 13.42 -54.27 40.58
C HIS A 49 12.84 -54.91 39.32
N LEU A 50 13.56 -54.88 38.19
CA LEU A 50 13.13 -55.54 36.96
C LEU A 50 13.10 -57.06 37.11
N SER A 51 14.07 -57.66 37.81
CA SER A 51 14.11 -59.09 38.10
C SER A 51 12.95 -59.53 38.97
N GLU A 52 12.60 -58.76 40.01
CA GLU A 52 11.45 -59.04 40.89
C GLU A 52 10.11 -58.88 40.16
N CYS A 53 9.95 -57.81 39.38
CA CYS A 53 8.77 -57.61 38.52
C CYS A 53 8.61 -58.74 37.49
N ASN A 54 9.71 -59.18 36.87
CA ASN A 54 9.68 -60.33 35.96
C ASN A 54 9.38 -61.64 36.71
N ARG A 55 9.97 -61.89 37.88
CA ARG A 55 9.73 -63.09 38.70
C ARG A 55 8.27 -63.22 39.12
N VAL A 56 7.60 -62.11 39.45
CA VAL A 56 6.15 -62.10 39.73
C VAL A 56 5.35 -62.40 38.46
N ARG A 57 5.61 -61.70 37.36
CA ARG A 57 4.90 -61.92 36.09
C ARG A 57 5.09 -63.33 35.52
N ASP A 58 6.29 -63.91 35.62
CA ASP A 58 6.61 -65.27 35.23
C ASP A 58 5.79 -66.29 36.05
N ARG A 59 5.67 -66.07 37.37
CA ARG A 59 4.84 -66.89 38.25
C ARG A 59 3.37 -66.81 37.86
N ASP A 60 2.83 -65.61 37.70
CA ASP A 60 1.42 -65.40 37.36
C ASP A 60 1.09 -66.01 35.99
N THR A 61 1.97 -65.83 35.01
CA THR A 61 1.86 -66.47 33.68
C THR A 61 1.91 -67.99 33.79
N SER A 62 2.80 -68.54 34.65
CA SER A 62 2.89 -69.99 34.88
C SER A 62 1.63 -70.56 35.53
N LEU A 63 1.01 -69.83 36.46
CA LEU A 63 -0.26 -70.20 37.10
C LEU A 63 -1.41 -70.21 36.08
N VAL A 64 -1.50 -69.19 35.22
CA VAL A 64 -2.49 -69.14 34.13
C VAL A 64 -2.27 -70.30 33.14
N ILE A 65 -1.02 -70.63 32.80
CA ILE A 65 -0.70 -71.77 31.92
C ILE A 65 -1.16 -73.09 32.55
N GLU A 66 -0.96 -73.32 33.85
CA GLU A 66 -1.36 -74.58 34.48
C GLU A 66 -2.88 -74.67 34.71
N ASP A 67 -3.55 -73.57 35.03
CA ASP A 67 -5.02 -73.49 35.06
C ASP A 67 -5.64 -73.82 33.69
N LEU A 68 -5.10 -73.25 32.61
CA LEU A 68 -5.55 -73.56 31.25
C LEU A 68 -5.26 -75.01 30.85
N LYS A 69 -4.12 -75.58 31.24
CA LYS A 69 -3.83 -77.01 31.03
C LYS A 69 -4.78 -77.90 31.85
N GLN A 70 -5.11 -77.52 33.07
CA GLN A 70 -6.08 -78.24 33.89
C GLN A 70 -7.44 -78.24 33.23
N LYS A 71 -7.96 -77.07 32.84
CA LYS A 71 -9.23 -76.95 32.11
C LYS A 71 -9.24 -77.74 30.80
N ALA A 72 -8.13 -77.74 30.06
CA ALA A 72 -8.00 -78.57 28.86
C ALA A 72 -8.13 -80.08 29.17
N ARG A 73 -7.47 -80.58 30.23
CA ARG A 73 -7.60 -81.97 30.69
C ARG A 73 -9.03 -82.30 31.15
N GLU A 74 -9.69 -81.38 31.85
CA GLU A 74 -11.07 -81.51 32.30
C GLU A 74 -12.04 -81.60 31.11
N TYR A 75 -11.98 -80.65 30.17
CA TYR A 75 -12.78 -80.68 28.95
C TYR A 75 -12.52 -81.91 28.08
N GLU A 76 -11.26 -82.38 27.96
CA GLU A 76 -10.95 -83.60 27.24
C GLU A 76 -11.54 -84.84 27.94
N SER A 77 -11.55 -84.87 29.27
CA SER A 77 -12.18 -85.97 30.03
C SER A 77 -13.71 -85.97 29.91
N GLU A 78 -14.35 -84.80 29.94
CA GLU A 78 -15.79 -84.64 29.73
C GLU A 78 -16.18 -85.02 28.30
N ALA A 79 -15.38 -84.62 27.29
CA ALA A 79 -15.61 -85.00 25.90
C ALA A 79 -15.57 -86.52 25.69
N ARG A 80 -14.62 -87.22 26.32
CA ARG A 80 -14.56 -88.70 26.29
C ARG A 80 -15.77 -89.31 27.02
N TYR A 81 -16.13 -88.81 28.20
CA TYR A 81 -17.31 -89.28 28.94
C TYR A 81 -18.61 -89.13 28.13
N LEU A 82 -18.83 -87.98 27.48
CA LEU A 82 -19.99 -87.74 26.63
C LEU A 82 -19.99 -88.63 25.37
N GLN A 83 -18.82 -88.91 24.80
CA GLN A 83 -18.67 -89.85 23.67
C GLN A 83 -19.06 -91.28 24.08
N ASP A 84 -18.54 -91.76 25.21
CA ASP A 84 -18.85 -93.10 25.74
C ASP A 84 -20.34 -93.22 26.10
N LEU A 85 -20.91 -92.19 26.73
CA LEU A 85 -22.34 -92.12 27.09
C LEU A 85 -23.26 -92.19 25.86
N LEU A 86 -22.94 -91.47 24.76
CA LEU A 86 -23.70 -91.51 23.51
C LEU A 86 -23.62 -92.89 22.82
N LEU A 87 -22.46 -93.55 22.92
CA LEU A 87 -22.27 -94.89 22.40
C LEU A 87 -23.05 -95.94 23.21
N GLU A 88 -23.04 -95.86 24.54
CA GLU A 88 -23.78 -96.81 25.40
C GLU A 88 -25.30 -96.60 25.32
N SER A 89 -25.78 -95.35 25.34
CA SER A 89 -27.22 -95.06 25.45
C SER A 89 -27.98 -95.04 24.13
N VAL A 90 -27.35 -94.65 23.01
CA VAL A 90 -28.02 -94.52 21.70
C VAL A 90 -27.29 -95.29 20.58
N ASN A 91 -26.15 -95.93 20.88
CA ASN A 91 -25.28 -96.59 19.89
C ASN A 91 -24.86 -95.65 18.74
N LEU A 92 -24.68 -94.37 19.05
CA LEU A 92 -24.25 -93.34 18.12
C LEU A 92 -22.74 -93.10 18.28
N SER A 93 -21.95 -93.59 17.32
CA SER A 93 -20.56 -93.15 17.13
C SER A 93 -20.51 -91.97 16.15
N PHE A 94 -19.59 -91.04 16.39
CA PHE A 94 -19.24 -89.99 15.42
C PHE A 94 -18.81 -90.56 14.06
N THR A 95 -18.23 -91.76 14.04
CA THR A 95 -17.84 -92.49 12.82
C THR A 95 -19.02 -93.17 12.10
N SER A 96 -20.20 -93.23 12.71
CA SER A 96 -21.40 -93.84 12.13
C SER A 96 -22.23 -92.87 11.28
N LEU A 97 -21.91 -91.57 11.31
CA LEU A 97 -22.57 -90.58 10.45
C LEU A 97 -22.08 -90.68 9.00
N SER A 98 -22.99 -90.38 8.07
CA SER A 98 -22.63 -90.04 6.69
C SER A 98 -21.66 -88.85 6.67
N SER A 99 -20.75 -88.81 5.69
CA SER A 99 -19.84 -87.67 5.47
C SER A 99 -20.56 -86.32 5.40
N ILE A 100 -21.79 -86.30 4.84
CA ILE A 100 -22.65 -85.12 4.79
C ILE A 100 -23.12 -84.74 6.20
N GLY A 101 -23.55 -85.70 7.01
CA GLY A 101 -23.96 -85.48 8.40
C GLY A 101 -22.82 -84.94 9.27
N SER A 102 -21.63 -85.54 9.15
CA SER A 102 -20.41 -85.04 9.79
C SER A 102 -20.07 -83.61 9.34
N SER A 103 -20.22 -83.29 8.05
CA SER A 103 -19.95 -81.94 7.54
C SER A 103 -20.91 -80.88 8.10
N TYR A 104 -22.20 -81.22 8.28
CA TYR A 104 -23.16 -80.29 8.90
C TYR A 104 -22.91 -80.11 10.40
N LEU A 105 -22.53 -81.17 11.13
CA LEU A 105 -22.16 -81.04 12.54
C LEU A 105 -20.89 -80.19 12.72
N ASN A 106 -19.85 -80.43 11.91
CA ASN A 106 -18.64 -79.64 11.95
C ASN A 106 -18.94 -78.16 11.63
N ALA A 107 -19.70 -77.87 10.57
CA ALA A 107 -20.10 -76.51 10.25
C ALA A 107 -20.92 -75.84 11.37
N LEU A 108 -21.78 -76.59 12.06
CA LEU A 108 -22.54 -76.08 13.20
C LEU A 108 -21.62 -75.75 14.41
N VAL A 109 -20.62 -76.58 14.67
CA VAL A 109 -19.59 -76.32 15.70
C VAL A 109 -18.71 -75.14 15.32
N ASP A 110 -18.25 -75.06 14.07
CA ASP A 110 -17.44 -73.95 13.56
C ASP A 110 -18.20 -72.61 13.68
N ILE A 111 -19.49 -72.59 13.32
CA ILE A 111 -20.35 -71.40 13.50
C ILE A 111 -20.54 -71.07 14.98
N ALA A 112 -20.71 -72.07 15.86
CA ALA A 112 -20.83 -71.84 17.31
C ALA A 112 -19.54 -71.20 17.88
N LEU A 113 -18.37 -71.68 17.44
CA LEU A 113 -17.07 -71.14 17.84
C LEU A 113 -16.85 -69.72 17.32
N VAL A 114 -17.18 -69.44 16.05
CA VAL A 114 -17.04 -68.10 15.45
C VAL A 114 -18.03 -67.08 16.04
N LEU A 115 -19.22 -67.53 16.48
CA LEU A 115 -20.21 -66.70 17.17
C LEU A 115 -20.02 -66.67 18.70
N GLU A 116 -19.01 -67.38 19.23
CA GLU A 116 -18.73 -67.55 20.67
C GLU A 116 -19.96 -68.00 21.49
N THR A 117 -20.83 -68.85 20.92
CA THR A 117 -22.05 -69.31 21.59
C THR A 117 -21.77 -70.44 22.58
N LYS A 118 -22.45 -70.41 23.73
CA LYS A 118 -22.35 -71.45 24.77
C LYS A 118 -22.77 -72.85 24.30
N ASP A 119 -23.75 -72.92 23.43
CA ASP A 119 -24.31 -74.17 22.89
C ASP A 119 -24.83 -73.98 21.46
N THR A 120 -25.20 -75.08 20.82
CA THR A 120 -25.81 -75.12 19.48
C THR A 120 -27.34 -74.99 19.52
N SER A 121 -27.92 -74.52 20.63
CA SER A 121 -29.36 -74.31 20.71
C SER A 121 -29.78 -73.07 19.93
N LEU A 122 -31.02 -73.09 19.40
CA LEU A 122 -31.61 -71.93 18.73
C LEU A 122 -31.69 -70.70 19.65
N ALA A 123 -31.78 -70.89 20.97
CA ALA A 123 -31.82 -69.81 21.95
C ALA A 123 -30.48 -69.06 22.05
N SER A 124 -29.35 -69.72 21.80
CA SER A 124 -28.02 -69.10 21.73
C SER A 124 -27.72 -68.58 20.31
N PHE A 125 -28.02 -69.39 19.29
CA PHE A 125 -27.67 -69.08 17.89
C PHE A 125 -28.44 -67.90 17.32
N ILE A 126 -29.77 -67.85 17.51
CA ILE A 126 -30.60 -66.82 16.87
C ILE A 126 -30.23 -65.40 17.35
N PRO A 127 -30.04 -65.12 18.66
CA PRO A 127 -29.54 -63.83 19.12
C PRO A 127 -28.14 -63.49 18.59
N ALA A 128 -27.21 -64.45 18.55
CA ALA A 128 -25.85 -64.22 18.09
C ALA A 128 -25.80 -63.86 16.58
N VAL A 129 -26.50 -64.63 15.74
CA VAL A 129 -26.65 -64.34 14.30
C VAL A 129 -27.34 -62.99 14.08
N ASN A 130 -28.38 -62.67 14.86
CA ASN A 130 -29.07 -61.38 14.76
C ASN A 130 -28.16 -60.20 15.18
N SER A 131 -27.33 -60.37 16.20
CA SER A 131 -26.35 -59.35 16.62
C SER A 131 -25.31 -59.12 15.52
N LEU A 132 -24.69 -60.18 15.01
CA LEU A 132 -23.73 -60.10 13.90
C LEU A 132 -24.35 -59.46 12.65
N THR A 133 -25.61 -59.78 12.35
CA THR A 133 -26.36 -59.17 11.24
C THR A 133 -26.58 -57.67 11.48
N ALA A 134 -26.96 -57.27 12.69
CA ALA A 134 -27.15 -55.86 13.04
C ALA A 134 -25.83 -55.06 13.00
N ASP A 135 -24.73 -55.65 13.46
CA ASP A 135 -23.40 -55.03 13.41
C ASP A 135 -22.85 -54.94 11.97
N LEU A 136 -23.15 -55.92 11.11
CA LEU A 136 -22.87 -55.86 9.67
C LEU A 136 -23.64 -54.72 8.99
N PHE A 137 -24.94 -54.55 9.28
CA PHE A 137 -25.72 -53.42 8.76
C PHE A 137 -25.22 -52.07 9.29
N ARG A 138 -24.88 -51.98 10.58
CA ARG A 138 -24.32 -50.76 11.20
C ARG A 138 -22.99 -50.38 10.56
N THR A 139 -22.10 -51.35 10.37
CA THR A 139 -20.78 -51.17 9.74
C THR A 139 -20.93 -50.75 8.28
N LYS A 140 -21.85 -51.39 7.54
CA LYS A 140 -22.15 -51.02 6.15
C LYS A 140 -22.66 -49.57 6.04
N SER A 141 -23.65 -49.19 6.85
CA SER A 141 -24.20 -47.82 6.85
C SER A 141 -23.14 -46.78 7.22
N ARG A 142 -22.25 -47.08 8.18
CA ARG A 142 -21.11 -46.21 8.51
C ARG A 142 -20.11 -46.11 7.36
N ASN A 143 -19.85 -47.18 6.61
CA ASN A 143 -18.99 -47.13 5.43
C ASN A 143 -19.60 -46.26 4.32
N GLU A 144 -20.90 -46.38 4.06
CA GLU A 144 -21.63 -45.54 3.09
C GLU A 144 -21.58 -44.04 3.49
N GLU A 145 -21.72 -43.72 4.78
CA GLU A 145 -21.56 -42.36 5.31
C GLU A 145 -20.12 -41.83 5.13
N MET A 146 -19.10 -42.64 5.44
CA MET A 146 -17.70 -42.28 5.23
C MET A 146 -17.35 -42.08 3.76
N GLU A 147 -17.89 -42.90 2.86
CA GLU A 147 -17.71 -42.75 1.41
C GLU A 147 -18.36 -41.45 0.89
N HIS A 148 -19.54 -41.10 1.39
CA HIS A 148 -20.19 -39.83 1.08
C HIS A 148 -19.35 -38.62 1.54
N GLU A 149 -18.86 -38.61 2.79
CA GLU A 149 -18.02 -37.52 3.29
C GLU A 149 -16.65 -37.46 2.60
N LEU A 150 -16.06 -38.59 2.22
CA LEU A 150 -14.85 -38.63 1.37
C LEU A 150 -15.12 -38.02 -0.02
N SER A 151 -16.24 -38.35 -0.66
CA SER A 151 -16.65 -37.77 -1.95
C SER A 151 -16.83 -36.25 -1.87
N LYS A 152 -17.49 -35.78 -0.80
CA LYS A 152 -17.68 -34.35 -0.50
C LYS A 152 -16.37 -33.63 -0.21
N LEU A 153 -15.47 -34.23 0.58
CA LEU A 153 -14.15 -33.69 0.86
C LEU A 153 -13.29 -33.60 -0.40
N GLY A 154 -13.34 -34.60 -1.29
CA GLY A 154 -12.65 -34.58 -2.58
C GLY A 154 -13.14 -33.46 -3.51
N LYS A 155 -14.46 -33.22 -3.55
CA LYS A 155 -15.06 -32.08 -4.29
C LYS A 155 -14.58 -30.74 -3.71
N ASN A 156 -14.61 -30.59 -2.39
CA ASN A 156 -14.15 -29.38 -1.71
C ASN A 156 -12.67 -29.13 -1.96
N LEU A 157 -11.81 -30.14 -1.80
CA LEU A 157 -10.37 -30.06 -2.08
C LEU A 157 -10.10 -29.62 -3.53
N THR A 158 -10.83 -30.19 -4.49
CA THR A 158 -10.71 -29.82 -5.91
C THR A 158 -11.07 -28.34 -6.13
N ALA A 159 -12.16 -27.86 -5.51
CA ALA A 159 -12.56 -26.45 -5.58
C ALA A 159 -11.53 -25.52 -4.93
N THR A 160 -10.98 -25.89 -3.77
CA THR A 160 -9.93 -25.13 -3.07
C THR A 160 -8.64 -25.07 -3.89
N LEU A 161 -8.20 -26.17 -4.51
CA LEU A 161 -7.02 -26.20 -5.38
C LEU A 161 -7.20 -25.35 -6.65
N MET A 162 -8.42 -25.33 -7.23
CA MET A 162 -8.73 -24.42 -8.35
C MET A 162 -8.66 -22.95 -7.91
N LEU A 163 -9.22 -22.62 -6.74
CA LEU A 163 -9.16 -21.26 -6.19
C LEU A 163 -7.71 -20.84 -5.87
N GLU A 164 -6.91 -21.72 -5.26
CA GLU A 164 -5.48 -21.49 -5.00
C GLU A 164 -4.71 -21.18 -6.28
N LYS A 165 -4.97 -21.93 -7.36
CA LYS A 165 -4.38 -21.67 -8.67
C LYS A 165 -4.77 -20.29 -9.21
N CYS A 166 -6.05 -19.92 -9.18
CA CYS A 166 -6.50 -18.60 -9.60
C CYS A 166 -5.83 -17.47 -8.79
N LEU A 167 -5.80 -17.60 -7.46
CA LEU A 167 -5.16 -16.62 -6.57
C LEU A 167 -3.65 -16.49 -6.84
N ARG A 168 -2.95 -17.59 -7.15
CA ARG A 168 -1.54 -17.58 -7.56
C ARG A 168 -1.32 -16.86 -8.90
N GLU A 169 -2.22 -17.05 -9.86
CA GLU A 169 -2.18 -16.33 -11.15
C GLU A 169 -2.45 -14.83 -10.98
N ASP A 170 -3.40 -14.46 -10.12
CA ASP A 170 -3.72 -13.06 -9.84
C ASP A 170 -2.64 -12.35 -9.01
N LEU A 171 -2.01 -13.04 -8.05
CA LEU A 171 -0.81 -12.55 -7.36
C LEU A 171 0.29 -12.19 -8.37
N LYS A 172 0.60 -13.09 -9.32
CA LYS A 172 1.62 -12.86 -10.34
C LYS A 172 1.28 -11.67 -11.25
N LYS A 173 0.00 -11.45 -11.58
CA LYS A 173 -0.45 -10.26 -12.32
C LYS A 173 -0.23 -8.99 -11.48
N ALA A 174 -0.59 -9.02 -10.20
CA ALA A 174 -0.43 -7.89 -9.29
C ALA A 174 1.06 -7.52 -9.08
N GLU A 175 1.95 -8.50 -8.93
CA GLU A 175 3.40 -8.30 -8.86
C GLU A 175 3.96 -7.63 -10.13
N LEU A 176 3.51 -8.07 -11.31
CA LEU A 176 3.91 -7.47 -12.59
C LEU A 176 3.41 -6.02 -12.71
N HIS A 177 2.16 -5.75 -12.32
CA HIS A 177 1.62 -4.39 -12.27
C HIS A 177 2.39 -3.50 -11.30
N LEU A 178 2.73 -4.00 -10.10
CA LEU A 178 3.52 -3.29 -9.10
C LEU A 178 4.92 -2.95 -9.63
N SER A 179 5.58 -3.89 -10.32
CA SER A 179 6.89 -3.67 -10.94
C SER A 179 6.84 -2.59 -12.04
N MET A 180 5.81 -2.61 -12.88
CA MET A 180 5.58 -1.59 -13.91
C MET A 180 5.31 -0.20 -13.30
N GLU A 181 4.45 -0.09 -12.28
CA GLU A 181 4.18 1.19 -11.62
C GLU A 181 5.40 1.71 -10.85
N LYS A 182 6.20 0.82 -10.24
CA LYS A 182 7.47 1.21 -9.63
C LYS A 182 8.42 1.84 -10.66
N ALA A 183 8.62 1.21 -11.82
CA ALA A 183 9.45 1.79 -12.88
C ALA A 183 8.92 3.15 -13.42
N LYS A 184 7.59 3.34 -13.47
CA LYS A 184 6.98 4.63 -13.80
C LYS A 184 7.22 5.68 -12.70
N VAL A 185 7.17 5.29 -11.43
CA VAL A 185 7.46 6.19 -10.30
C VAL A 185 8.94 6.57 -10.29
N ASP A 186 9.85 5.62 -10.47
CA ASP A 186 11.30 5.86 -10.52
C ASP A 186 11.68 6.81 -11.67
N SER A 187 11.09 6.63 -12.87
CA SER A 187 11.30 7.55 -14.00
C SER A 187 10.70 8.95 -13.76
N ARG A 188 9.56 9.06 -13.06
CA ARG A 188 8.98 10.35 -12.65
C ARG A 188 9.85 11.07 -11.62
N ILE A 189 10.42 10.36 -10.65
CA ILE A 189 11.36 10.92 -9.66
C ILE A 189 12.60 11.47 -10.37
N SER A 190 13.23 10.67 -11.23
CA SER A 190 14.40 11.10 -12.01
C SER A 190 14.12 12.33 -12.88
N ASN A 191 12.95 12.39 -13.54
CA ASN A 191 12.54 13.57 -14.30
C ASN A 191 12.27 14.81 -13.40
N MET A 192 11.71 14.61 -12.20
CA MET A 192 11.50 15.68 -11.22
C MET A 192 12.84 16.24 -10.72
N ASP A 193 13.82 15.39 -10.43
CA ASP A 193 15.16 15.80 -10.01
C ASP A 193 15.89 16.56 -11.14
N PHE A 194 15.77 16.12 -12.38
CA PHE A 194 16.27 16.86 -13.55
C PHE A 194 15.63 18.25 -13.69
N LEU A 195 14.30 18.35 -13.57
CA LEU A 195 13.58 19.63 -13.64
C LEU A 195 13.96 20.56 -12.48
N LYS A 196 14.18 20.02 -11.28
CA LYS A 196 14.65 20.77 -10.12
C LYS A 196 16.06 21.33 -10.36
N ALA A 197 17.00 20.49 -10.78
CA ALA A 197 18.36 20.93 -11.12
C ALA A 197 18.37 22.01 -12.21
N LYS A 198 17.52 21.86 -13.25
CA LYS A 198 17.35 22.87 -14.30
C LYS A 198 16.73 24.18 -13.80
N SER A 199 15.82 24.13 -12.83
CA SER A 199 15.27 25.32 -12.18
C SER A 199 16.33 26.05 -11.35
N ASP A 200 17.15 25.32 -10.60
CA ASP A 200 18.22 25.89 -9.78
C ASP A 200 19.32 26.54 -10.65
N ASP A 201 19.71 25.90 -11.76
CA ASP A 201 20.62 26.47 -12.77
C ASP A 201 20.04 27.73 -13.45
N LEU A 202 18.78 27.71 -13.89
CA LEU A 202 18.14 28.91 -14.44
C LEU A 202 18.09 30.05 -13.42
N ARG A 203 17.84 29.75 -12.14
CA ARG A 203 17.84 30.74 -11.05
C ARG A 203 19.23 31.33 -10.82
N LEU A 204 20.29 30.53 -10.93
CA LEU A 204 21.66 31.03 -10.89
C LEU A 204 21.99 31.92 -12.09
N ARG A 205 21.59 31.52 -13.30
CA ARG A 205 21.80 32.30 -14.53
C ARG A 205 21.05 33.64 -14.51
N ILE A 206 19.84 33.68 -13.95
CA ILE A 206 19.08 34.92 -13.72
C ILE A 206 19.86 35.84 -12.77
N LYS A 207 20.29 35.36 -11.59
CA LYS A 207 21.09 36.16 -10.65
C LYS A 207 22.35 36.75 -11.28
N ILE A 208 23.12 35.95 -12.02
CA ILE A 208 24.32 36.41 -12.71
C ILE A 208 23.97 37.51 -13.74
N ALA A 209 22.86 37.39 -14.46
CA ALA A 209 22.41 38.42 -15.41
C ALA A 209 21.93 39.69 -14.70
N GLU A 210 21.22 39.58 -13.57
CA GLU A 210 20.79 40.71 -12.73
C GLU A 210 22.00 41.45 -12.13
N GLU A 211 23.00 40.71 -11.65
CA GLU A 211 24.29 41.26 -11.18
C GLU A 211 25.04 41.96 -12.32
N GLN A 212 25.08 41.39 -13.53
CA GLN A 212 25.70 42.02 -14.70
C GLN A 212 24.97 43.28 -15.18
N LEU A 213 23.64 43.30 -15.15
CA LEU A 213 22.84 44.50 -15.45
C LEU A 213 23.08 45.60 -14.41
N SER A 214 23.09 45.22 -13.13
CA SER A 214 23.39 46.12 -12.01
C SER A 214 24.80 46.71 -12.12
N ALA A 215 25.81 45.90 -12.43
CA ALA A 215 27.20 46.32 -12.63
C ALA A 215 27.39 47.24 -13.85
N ARG A 216 26.49 47.18 -14.84
CA ARG A 216 26.44 48.11 -15.98
C ARG A 216 25.69 49.41 -15.69
N GLY A 217 25.24 49.62 -14.45
CA GLY A 217 24.52 50.83 -14.02
C GLY A 217 23.04 50.86 -14.42
N MET A 218 22.44 49.70 -14.69
CA MET A 218 21.04 49.61 -15.11
C MET A 218 20.10 49.64 -13.89
N ASP A 219 19.75 50.85 -13.45
CA ASP A 219 18.83 51.14 -12.35
C ASP A 219 17.35 50.98 -12.76
N ALA A 220 16.47 50.70 -11.79
CA ALA A 220 15.02 50.71 -11.95
C ALA A 220 14.46 52.07 -12.43
N SER A 221 15.17 53.18 -12.22
CA SER A 221 14.83 54.47 -12.84
C SER A 221 14.98 54.49 -14.38
N LEU A 222 15.78 53.58 -14.94
CA LEU A 222 15.95 53.38 -16.39
C LEU A 222 15.00 52.28 -16.95
N SER A 223 14.08 51.77 -16.13
CA SER A 223 12.99 50.91 -16.60
C SER A 223 12.10 51.66 -17.60
N HIS A 224 11.53 50.94 -18.57
CA HIS A 224 10.60 51.50 -19.56
C HIS A 224 9.44 52.27 -18.90
N GLN A 225 8.90 51.75 -17.78
CA GLN A 225 7.82 52.40 -17.04
C GLN A 225 8.27 53.73 -16.40
N SER A 226 9.47 53.76 -15.83
CA SER A 226 10.08 54.94 -15.23
C SER A 226 10.35 56.02 -16.29
N LEU A 227 10.91 55.62 -17.43
CA LEU A 227 11.11 56.48 -18.61
C LEU A 227 9.79 57.04 -19.17
N LEU A 228 8.74 56.22 -19.27
CA LEU A 228 7.41 56.68 -19.68
C LEU A 228 6.88 57.76 -18.72
N THR A 229 6.83 57.50 -17.42
CA THR A 229 6.33 58.50 -16.45
C THR A 229 7.17 59.77 -16.41
N LEU A 230 8.49 59.70 -16.66
CA LEU A 230 9.33 60.89 -16.80
C LEU A 230 9.01 61.65 -18.10
N SER A 231 8.74 60.94 -19.21
CA SER A 231 8.36 61.56 -20.48
C SER A 231 6.99 62.23 -20.44
N GLU A 232 6.02 61.64 -19.73
CA GLU A 232 4.68 62.20 -19.48
C GLU A 232 4.80 63.49 -18.66
N LYS A 233 5.54 63.46 -17.53
CA LYS A 233 5.84 64.67 -16.74
C LYS A 233 6.56 65.74 -17.55
N LEU A 234 7.47 65.38 -18.44
CA LEU A 234 8.18 66.32 -19.31
C LEU A 234 7.26 66.93 -20.39
N ALA A 235 6.29 66.16 -20.90
CA ALA A 235 5.26 66.66 -21.81
C ALA A 235 4.33 67.65 -21.09
N GLU A 236 3.89 67.32 -19.87
CA GLU A 236 3.10 68.20 -19.00
C GLU A 236 3.87 69.50 -18.67
N LEU A 237 5.14 69.42 -18.26
CA LEU A 237 5.96 70.60 -18.00
C LEU A 237 6.15 71.48 -19.24
N LYS A 238 6.32 70.87 -20.43
CA LYS A 238 6.37 71.60 -21.71
C LYS A 238 5.05 72.30 -22.02
N GLN A 239 3.91 71.63 -21.79
CA GLN A 239 2.58 72.22 -21.96
C GLN A 239 2.37 73.44 -21.05
N GLN A 240 2.86 73.37 -19.80
CA GLN A 240 2.84 74.50 -18.87
C GLN A 240 3.84 75.61 -19.24
N THR A 241 5.02 75.27 -19.75
CA THR A 241 6.07 76.24 -20.08
C THR A 241 5.76 77.05 -21.35
N ALA A 242 5.07 76.47 -22.34
CA ALA A 242 4.71 77.14 -23.59
C ALA A 242 3.95 78.49 -23.41
N PRO A 243 2.87 78.59 -22.60
CA PRO A 243 2.20 79.87 -22.35
C PRO A 243 3.04 80.84 -21.51
N LEU A 244 3.89 80.35 -20.59
CA LEU A 244 4.82 81.22 -19.85
C LEU A 244 5.86 81.85 -20.78
N LYS A 245 6.44 81.06 -21.71
CA LYS A 245 7.36 81.60 -22.72
C LYS A 245 6.65 82.64 -23.61
N LYS A 246 5.42 82.35 -24.06
CA LYS A 246 4.62 83.30 -24.85
C LYS A 246 4.34 84.62 -24.09
N ARG A 247 4.13 84.59 -22.77
CA ARG A 247 4.09 85.81 -21.95
C ARG A 247 5.44 86.52 -21.92
N LEU A 248 6.55 85.80 -21.73
CA LEU A 248 7.89 86.40 -21.71
C LEU A 248 8.24 87.08 -23.04
N GLU A 249 7.97 86.44 -24.18
CA GLU A 249 8.12 87.04 -25.51
C GLU A 249 7.32 88.36 -25.61
N SER A 250 6.06 88.40 -25.14
CA SER A 250 5.25 89.64 -25.15
C SER A 250 5.75 90.76 -24.23
N TYR A 251 6.61 90.46 -23.25
CA TYR A 251 7.27 91.48 -22.43
C TYR A 251 8.59 91.98 -23.06
N LEU A 252 9.17 91.25 -24.02
CA LEU A 252 10.42 91.62 -24.70
C LEU A 252 10.20 92.60 -25.86
N ASP A 253 9.00 92.62 -26.47
CA ASP A 253 8.62 93.60 -27.51
C ASP A 253 8.35 95.02 -26.96
N LEU A 254 8.31 95.20 -25.64
CA LEU A 254 8.10 96.51 -24.99
C LEU A 254 9.44 97.22 -24.76
N MET A 255 9.63 98.39 -25.39
CA MET A 255 10.88 99.15 -25.29
C MET A 255 11.24 99.49 -23.82
N PRO A 256 12.44 99.14 -23.34
CA PRO A 256 12.76 99.17 -21.92
C PRO A 256 13.28 100.55 -21.44
N ASN A 257 12.46 101.59 -21.46
CA ASN A 257 12.67 102.75 -20.58
C ASN A 257 11.40 103.62 -20.34
N PRO A 258 10.77 103.58 -19.14
CA PRO A 258 9.62 104.43 -18.83
C PRO A 258 9.96 105.94 -18.78
N SER A 259 11.21 106.30 -18.45
CA SER A 259 11.64 107.71 -18.40
C SER A 259 11.73 108.35 -19.79
N LEU A 260 12.05 107.57 -20.83
CA LEU A 260 12.13 108.08 -22.20
C LEU A 260 10.73 108.32 -22.81
N ALA A 261 9.76 107.48 -22.47
CA ALA A 261 8.36 107.69 -22.84
C ALA A 261 7.78 108.98 -22.22
N GLN A 262 8.13 109.27 -20.97
CA GLN A 262 7.64 110.47 -20.27
C GLN A 262 8.18 111.76 -20.89
N VAL A 263 9.45 111.78 -21.33
CA VAL A 263 10.03 112.92 -22.09
C VAL A 263 9.31 113.12 -23.42
N LYS A 264 9.05 112.03 -24.17
CA LYS A 264 8.33 112.09 -25.46
C LYS A 264 6.91 112.62 -25.34
N ILE A 265 6.21 112.30 -24.25
CA ILE A 265 4.85 112.81 -23.97
C ILE A 265 4.87 114.32 -23.68
N GLU A 266 5.85 114.79 -22.90
CA GLU A 266 5.91 116.21 -22.52
C GLU A 266 6.47 117.12 -23.64
N GLU A 267 7.31 116.56 -24.51
CA GLU A 267 7.73 117.18 -25.79
C GLU A 267 6.51 117.39 -26.71
N ALA A 268 5.68 116.35 -26.91
CA ALA A 268 4.46 116.44 -27.72
C ALA A 268 3.41 117.42 -27.16
N LYS A 269 3.31 117.59 -25.83
CA LYS A 269 2.45 118.63 -25.22
C LYS A 269 2.93 120.06 -25.54
N ARG A 270 4.24 120.30 -25.60
CA ARG A 270 4.77 121.64 -25.93
C ARG A 270 4.49 122.00 -27.39
N GLU A 271 4.66 121.05 -28.29
CA GLU A 271 4.27 121.19 -29.70
C GLU A 271 2.77 121.50 -29.81
N LEU A 272 1.91 120.75 -29.12
CA LEU A 272 0.46 120.98 -29.14
C LEU A 272 0.09 122.39 -28.64
N ASN A 273 0.64 122.84 -27.52
CA ASN A 273 0.38 124.19 -26.99
C ASN A 273 0.89 125.31 -27.92
N SER A 274 1.96 125.06 -28.69
CA SER A 274 2.44 126.02 -29.70
C SER A 274 1.47 126.13 -30.87
N VAL A 275 0.95 124.99 -31.36
CA VAL A 275 -0.03 124.95 -32.46
C VAL A 275 -1.38 125.54 -32.03
N ASP A 276 -1.81 125.31 -30.79
CA ASP A 276 -3.08 125.85 -30.26
C ASP A 276 -3.01 127.38 -30.06
N ALA A 277 -1.84 127.90 -29.67
CA ALA A 277 -1.58 129.34 -29.63
C ALA A 277 -1.53 129.97 -31.03
N GLU A 278 -0.91 129.32 -32.03
CA GLU A 278 -0.93 129.78 -33.42
C GLU A 278 -2.36 129.76 -34.00
N LEU A 279 -3.14 128.71 -33.68
CA LEU A 279 -4.54 128.61 -34.10
C LEU A 279 -5.38 129.73 -33.48
N THR A 280 -5.24 130.00 -32.19
CA THR A 280 -5.94 131.10 -31.51
C THR A 280 -5.59 132.46 -32.15
N MET A 281 -4.31 132.71 -32.45
CA MET A 281 -3.87 133.93 -33.12
C MET A 281 -4.39 134.06 -34.57
N LYS A 282 -4.65 132.95 -35.27
CA LYS A 282 -5.23 132.96 -36.63
C LYS A 282 -6.75 133.02 -36.65
N VAL A 283 -7.43 132.54 -35.60
CA VAL A 283 -8.89 132.67 -35.45
C VAL A 283 -9.28 134.12 -35.20
N ASP A 284 -8.54 134.86 -34.36
CA ASP A 284 -8.77 136.31 -34.12
C ASP A 284 -8.50 137.18 -35.37
N MET A 285 -7.80 136.69 -36.39
CA MET A 285 -7.54 137.42 -37.65
C MET A 285 -8.54 137.12 -38.77
N MET A 286 -9.54 136.25 -38.56
CA MET A 286 -10.39 135.74 -39.66
C MET A 286 -11.88 136.11 -39.56
N GLU A 287 -12.17 137.34 -39.12
CA GLU A 287 -13.52 137.94 -39.10
C GLU A 287 -13.88 138.69 -40.42
N LEU A 288 -13.18 138.43 -41.54
CA LEU A 288 -13.33 139.17 -42.80
C LEU A 288 -13.30 138.31 -44.09
N LEU A 289 -14.46 137.76 -44.45
CA LEU A 289 -14.90 137.41 -45.82
C LEU A 289 -13.99 136.36 -46.58
N PRO A 290 -14.27 135.95 -47.84
CA PRO A 290 -14.95 134.65 -47.99
C PRO A 290 -14.42 133.74 -49.13
N ASP A 291 -14.95 132.51 -49.18
CA ASP A 291 -15.29 131.71 -50.36
C ASP A 291 -14.24 131.40 -51.48
N GLN A 292 -14.02 130.08 -51.69
CA GLN A 292 -14.03 129.34 -52.99
C GLN A 292 -12.78 128.52 -53.41
N ASN A 293 -13.06 127.25 -53.76
CA ASN A 293 -12.56 126.49 -54.93
C ASN A 293 -11.08 126.03 -55.04
N THR A 294 -10.74 124.88 -55.66
CA THR A 294 -11.39 123.55 -55.87
C THR A 294 -10.32 122.56 -56.41
N ARG A 295 -10.63 121.25 -56.50
CA ARG A 295 -10.11 120.26 -57.51
C ARG A 295 -8.63 119.78 -57.35
N VAL A 296 -8.22 118.56 -57.75
CA VAL A 296 -8.90 117.40 -58.38
C VAL A 296 -8.18 116.05 -58.16
N GLU A 297 -8.98 114.98 -58.05
CA GLU A 297 -8.84 113.55 -58.45
C GLU A 297 -7.47 112.85 -58.69
N GLN A 298 -7.33 111.57 -58.27
CA GLN A 298 -7.58 110.39 -59.15
C GLN A 298 -7.61 109.01 -58.44
N PRO A 299 -8.37 107.98 -58.93
CA PRO A 299 -8.46 106.63 -58.35
C PRO A 299 -8.18 105.43 -59.31
N GLY A 300 -8.17 104.20 -58.75
CA GLY A 300 -8.31 102.90 -59.47
C GLY A 300 -7.00 102.05 -59.60
N SER A 301 -7.02 100.72 -59.86
CA SER A 301 -8.09 99.70 -59.80
C SER A 301 -7.53 98.27 -60.01
N HIS A 302 -8.23 97.19 -59.58
CA HIS A 302 -8.20 95.79 -60.08
C HIS A 302 -6.85 94.96 -60.00
N ASP A 303 -6.77 93.60 -60.02
CA ASP A 303 -7.77 92.52 -60.11
C ASP A 303 -7.29 91.08 -59.67
N VAL A 304 -8.25 90.23 -59.26
CA VAL A 304 -8.49 88.78 -59.63
C VAL A 304 -7.47 87.61 -59.39
N SER A 305 -7.84 86.74 -58.40
CA SER A 305 -7.85 85.24 -58.41
C SER A 305 -6.54 84.39 -58.23
N PHE A 306 -6.50 83.03 -58.16
CA PHE A 306 -7.49 81.91 -58.22
C PHE A 306 -6.96 80.57 -57.58
N TYR A 307 -7.84 79.71 -57.01
CA TYR A 307 -7.78 78.21 -56.84
C TYR A 307 -6.56 77.49 -56.16
N SER A 308 -6.59 76.23 -55.67
CA SER A 308 -7.64 75.31 -55.14
C SER A 308 -7.03 74.00 -54.55
N THR A 309 -7.81 73.25 -53.75
CA THR A 309 -7.72 71.82 -53.27
C THR A 309 -6.91 71.52 -51.99
N LYS A 310 -7.48 70.88 -50.93
CA LYS A 310 -8.01 69.49 -50.71
C LYS A 310 -6.90 68.41 -50.83
N SER A 311 -6.73 67.42 -49.93
CA SER A 311 -7.76 66.51 -49.40
C SER A 311 -7.40 65.78 -48.08
N VAL A 312 -8.41 65.59 -47.21
CA VAL A 312 -8.94 64.32 -46.64
C VAL A 312 -8.01 63.23 -46.09
N SER A 313 -8.27 62.83 -44.84
CA SER A 313 -8.36 61.42 -44.44
C SER A 313 -9.49 61.24 -43.41
N GLY A 314 -10.43 60.32 -43.66
CA GLY A 314 -11.54 60.00 -42.76
C GLY A 314 -11.60 58.51 -42.43
N GLU A 315 -12.25 58.17 -41.32
CA GLU A 315 -12.39 56.83 -40.77
C GLU A 315 -13.07 55.81 -41.71
N GLN A 316 -12.85 54.51 -41.48
CA GLN A 316 -13.92 53.50 -41.24
C GLN A 316 -13.37 52.08 -40.99
N ILE A 317 -14.14 51.29 -40.22
CA ILE A 317 -14.16 49.80 -40.04
C ILE A 317 -12.91 49.09 -39.45
N SER A 318 -13.01 48.56 -38.22
CA SER A 318 -13.53 47.18 -38.02
C SER A 318 -13.41 46.69 -36.57
N GLY A 319 -14.55 46.40 -35.94
CA GLY A 319 -14.62 45.61 -34.73
C GLY A 319 -15.24 44.26 -35.03
N ASN A 320 -14.58 43.16 -34.64
CA ASN A 320 -15.15 41.82 -34.78
C ASN A 320 -14.91 41.01 -33.50
N LYS A 321 -15.99 40.46 -32.94
CA LYS A 321 -15.94 39.47 -31.84
C LYS A 321 -15.83 38.08 -32.46
N PHE A 322 -14.98 37.23 -31.90
CA PHE A 322 -15.31 35.82 -31.71
C PHE A 322 -14.69 35.31 -30.40
N LYS A 323 -15.46 34.51 -29.68
CA LYS A 323 -15.11 33.78 -28.47
C LYS A 323 -15.90 32.47 -28.48
#